data_AF-A0A445BES5-F1
#
_entry.id   AF-A0A445BES5-F1
#
_cell.length_a   1.000
_cell.length_b   1.000
_cell.length_c   1.000
_cell.angle_alpha   90.00
_cell.angle_beta   90.00
_cell.angle_gamma   90.00
#
_symmetry.space_group_name_H-M   'P 1'
#
loop_
_entity.id
_entity.type
_entity.pdbx_description
1 polymer ?
#
loop_
_entity_poly.entity_id
_entity_poly.type
_entity_poly.pdbx_seq_one_letter_code
_entity_poly.pdbx_strand_id
1 'polypeptide(L)'
;MCVKEVSVENWNQLDQEYVFIYVNPKKVSNKVLVKCLVMNEKLLIDAMNEKLLIDALKEGSSNPAHLEICVRDYTIANESSNYSEQSVVGKTRTEKQREEKTEHYGL
;
A
#
# COMPACT_ATOMS: atom_id res chain seq x y z
N MET A 1 12.86 -10.71 21.92
CA MET A 1 11.57 -10.07 22.20
C MET A 1 10.86 -9.87 20.87
N CYS A 2 9.77 -10.59 20.62
CA CYS A 2 8.96 -10.36 19.42
C CYS A 2 8.12 -9.10 19.71
N VAL A 3 8.45 -7.98 19.07
CA VAL A 3 7.55 -6.83 19.03
C VAL A 3 6.29 -7.30 18.30
N LYS A 4 5.19 -7.41 19.05
CA LYS A 4 3.88 -7.71 18.49
C LYS A 4 3.57 -6.57 17.50
N GLU A 5 3.38 -6.90 16.24
CA GLU A 5 2.98 -5.91 15.24
C GLU A 5 1.59 -5.39 15.66
N VAL A 6 1.54 -4.12 16.03
CA VAL A 6 0.31 -3.45 16.46
C VAL A 6 -0.03 -2.40 15.42
N SER A 7 -1.32 -2.17 15.21
CA SER A 7 -1.81 -1.10 14.35
C SER A 7 -1.21 0.24 14.76
N VAL A 8 -0.92 1.09 13.79
CA VAL A 8 -0.43 2.45 14.04
C VAL A 8 -1.58 3.26 14.64
N GLU A 9 -1.35 3.95 15.75
CA GLU A 9 -2.37 4.79 16.37
C GLU A 9 -2.84 5.87 15.37
N ASN A 10 -4.14 6.15 15.32
CA ASN A 10 -4.73 7.22 14.52
C ASN A 10 -4.53 7.11 12.99
N TRP A 11 -4.18 5.93 12.49
CA TRP A 11 -3.88 5.69 11.07
C TRP A 11 -5.03 6.05 10.11
N ASN A 12 -6.27 6.08 10.60
CA ASN A 12 -7.51 6.30 9.84
C ASN A 12 -8.23 7.61 10.20
N GLN A 13 -7.54 8.58 10.81
CA GLN A 13 -8.17 9.86 11.19
C GLN A 13 -8.47 10.78 10.00
N LEU A 14 -7.69 10.70 8.94
CA LEU A 14 -7.90 11.50 7.74
C LEU A 14 -8.87 10.75 6.82
N ASP A 15 -9.87 11.47 6.33
CA ASP A 15 -10.78 10.91 5.35
C ASP A 15 -10.02 10.66 4.04
N GLN A 16 -10.20 9.48 3.46
CA GLN A 16 -9.63 9.07 2.17
C GLN A 16 -8.09 9.04 2.08
N GLU A 17 -7.35 9.33 3.16
CA GLU A 17 -5.89 9.35 3.18
C GLU A 17 -5.33 8.53 4.34
N TYR A 18 -4.37 7.66 4.04
CA TYR A 18 -3.70 6.82 5.04
C TYR A 18 -2.19 6.93 4.86
N VAL A 19 -1.46 7.06 5.96
CA VAL A 19 -0.01 7.21 5.92
C VAL A 19 0.63 6.33 7.00
N PHE A 20 1.59 5.51 6.58
CA PHE A 20 2.31 4.59 7.45
C PHE A 20 3.81 4.76 7.29
N ILE A 21 4.56 4.59 8.39
CA ILE A 21 6.02 4.51 8.35
C ILE A 21 6.42 3.13 8.83
N TYR A 22 7.09 2.37 7.96
CA TYR A 22 7.66 1.07 8.29
C TYR A 22 9.16 1.19 8.48
N VAL A 23 9.67 0.51 9.50
CA VAL A 23 11.11 0.41 9.78
C VAL A 23 11.49 -1.06 9.78
N ASN A 24 12.52 -1.42 9.02
CA ASN A 24 13.06 -2.77 9.11
C ASN A 24 13.86 -2.90 10.42
N PRO A 25 13.47 -3.76 11.39
CA PRO A 25 14.15 -3.86 12.68
C PRO A 25 15.59 -4.38 12.55
N LYS A 26 15.93 -5.08 11.45
CA LYS A 26 17.29 -5.55 11.16
C LYS A 26 18.16 -4.48 10.49
N LYS A 27 17.55 -3.46 9.91
CA LYS A 27 18.19 -2.36 9.19
C LYS A 27 17.46 -1.07 9.51
N VAL A 28 17.69 -0.54 10.72
CA VAL A 28 16.95 0.60 11.28
C VAL A 28 17.02 1.88 10.44
N SER A 29 18.01 2.01 9.57
CA SER A 29 18.14 3.08 8.57
C SER A 29 17.17 2.95 7.39
N ASN A 30 16.59 1.77 7.18
CA ASN A 30 15.70 1.52 6.05
C ASN A 30 14.27 1.77 6.49
N LYS A 31 13.87 3.03 6.39
CA LYS A 31 12.50 3.49 6.59
C LYS A 31 11.78 3.61 5.26
N VAL A 32 10.51 3.23 5.25
CA VAL A 32 9.61 3.37 4.10
C VAL A 32 8.36 4.09 4.56
N LEU A 33 8.05 5.21 3.91
CA LEU A 33 6.77 5.89 3.98
C LEU A 33 5.84 5.22 2.97
N VAL A 34 4.66 4.80 3.40
CA VAL A 34 3.59 4.30 2.54
C VAL A 34 2.44 5.28 2.63
N LYS A 35 2.08 5.92 1.52
CA LYS A 35 0.89 6.76 1.39
C LYS A 35 -0.16 5.99 0.62
N CYS A 36 -1.39 5.97 1.14
CA CYS A 36 -2.54 5.46 0.43
C CYS A 36 -3.55 6.61 0.26
N LEU A 37 -4.03 6.79 -0.97
CA LEU A 37 -5.04 7.78 -1.32
C LEU A 37 -6.24 7.05 -1.96
N VAL A 38 -7.42 7.24 -1.39
CA VAL A 38 -8.66 6.75 -1.97
C VAL A 38 -9.07 7.73 -3.08
N MET A 39 -9.23 7.21 -4.30
CA MET A 39 -9.70 7.97 -5.44
C MET A 39 -10.77 7.17 -6.15
N ASN A 40 -12.03 7.60 -6.00
CA ASN A 40 -13.21 6.85 -6.42
C ASN A 40 -13.23 5.46 -5.76
N GLU A 41 -13.29 4.40 -6.56
CA GLU A 41 -13.30 2.99 -6.08
C GLU A 41 -11.89 2.37 -6.04
N LYS A 42 -10.86 3.21 -6.20
CA LYS A 42 -9.46 2.79 -6.24
C LYS A 42 -8.71 3.29 -5.01
N LEU A 43 -7.77 2.49 -4.57
CA LEU A 43 -6.76 2.86 -3.58
C LEU A 43 -5.42 2.99 -4.31
N LEU A 44 -4.92 4.22 -4.41
CA LEU A 44 -3.58 4.51 -4.91
C LEU A 44 -2.59 4.37 -3.76
N ILE A 45 -1.54 3.59 -3.94
CA ILE A 45 -0.53 3.37 -2.91
C ILE A 45 0.84 3.74 -3.47
N ASP A 46 1.53 4.63 -2.77
CA ASP A 46 2.91 5.01 -3.04
C ASP A 46 3.81 4.63 -1.88
N ALA A 47 4.92 3.97 -2.17
CA ALA A 47 5.96 3.69 -1.20
C ALA A 47 7.25 4.44 -1.54
N MET A 48 7.71 5.26 -0.61
CA MET A 48 8.92 6.08 -0.71
C MET A 48 9.90 5.75 0.42
N ASN A 49 11.19 5.65 0.11
CA ASN A 49 12.23 5.60 1.13
C ASN A 49 12.94 6.96 1.22
N GLU A 50 13.79 7.10 2.24
CA GLU A 50 14.52 8.35 2.49
C GLU A 50 15.37 8.80 1.30
N LYS A 51 16.01 7.86 0.58
CA LYS A 51 16.80 8.17 -0.61
C LYS A 51 15.92 8.76 -1.71
N LEU A 52 14.80 8.13 -2.04
CA LEU A 52 13.87 8.62 -3.06
C LEU A 52 13.32 10.00 -2.71
N LEU A 53 13.03 10.27 -1.42
CA LEU A 53 12.61 11.59 -0.98
C LEU A 53 13.71 12.65 -1.20
N ILE A 54 14.95 12.33 -0.86
CA ILE A 54 16.09 13.24 -1.06
C ILE A 54 16.32 13.48 -2.57
N ASP A 55 16.24 12.44 -3.39
CA ASP A 55 16.39 12.54 -4.84
C ASP A 55 15.27 13.43 -5.43
N ALA A 56 14.02 13.25 -5.00
CA ALA A 56 12.90 14.12 -5.39
C ALA A 56 13.13 15.60 -5.03
N LEU A 57 13.65 15.86 -3.83
CA LEU A 57 13.93 17.22 -3.38
C LEU A 57 15.11 17.88 -4.12
N LYS A 58 16.09 17.09 -4.55
CA LYS A 58 17.29 17.59 -5.26
C LYS A 58 17.10 17.71 -6.76
N GLU A 59 16.54 16.68 -7.36
CA GLU A 59 16.45 16.50 -8.82
C GLU A 59 15.02 16.78 -9.34
N GLY A 60 14.09 17.12 -8.45
CA GLY A 60 12.70 17.43 -8.79
C GLY A 60 11.86 16.22 -9.15
N SER A 61 12.43 15.01 -9.12
CA SER A 61 11.71 13.77 -9.41
C SER A 61 12.29 12.58 -8.66
N SER A 62 11.41 11.68 -8.25
CA SER A 62 11.77 10.33 -7.82
C SER A 62 10.70 9.39 -8.34
N ASN A 63 11.05 8.12 -8.53
CA ASN A 63 10.08 7.11 -8.93
C ASN A 63 9.71 6.26 -7.70
N PRO A 64 8.63 6.58 -6.97
CA PRO A 64 8.12 5.73 -5.90
C PRO A 64 7.69 4.37 -6.45
N ALA A 65 7.62 3.37 -5.58
CA ALA A 65 6.89 2.15 -5.94
C ALA A 65 5.39 2.47 -5.87
N HIS A 66 4.76 2.61 -7.03
CA HIS A 66 3.34 2.93 -7.18
C HIS A 66 2.51 1.66 -7.40
N LEU A 67 1.34 1.63 -6.79
CA LEU A 67 0.41 0.50 -6.88
C LEU A 67 -1.04 0.99 -6.82
N GLU A 68 -1.82 0.65 -7.83
CA GLU A 68 -3.26 0.90 -7.84
C GLU A 68 -4.02 -0.37 -7.40
N ILE A 69 -5.06 -0.22 -6.58
CA ILE A 69 -5.94 -1.32 -6.16
C ILE A 69 -7.39 -0.93 -6.43
N CYS A 70 -8.12 -1.68 -7.26
CA CYS A 70 -9.58 -1.60 -7.28
C CYS A 70 -10.13 -2.28 -6.01
N VAL A 71 -10.77 -1.54 -5.11
CA VAL A 71 -11.19 -2.08 -3.80
C VAL A 71 -12.22 -3.20 -3.97
N ARG A 72 -13.07 -3.11 -4.99
CA ARG A 72 -14.08 -4.14 -5.33
C ARG A 72 -13.47 -5.47 -5.73
N ASP A 73 -12.25 -5.47 -6.25
CA ASP A 73 -11.56 -6.70 -6.60
C ASP A 73 -11.17 -7.49 -5.35
N TYR A 74 -11.12 -6.87 -4.17
CA TYR A 74 -10.61 -7.49 -2.93
C TYR A 74 -11.63 -7.56 -1.80
N THR A 75 -12.80 -6.95 -1.96
CA THR A 75 -13.84 -6.88 -0.94
C THR A 75 -15.13 -7.48 -1.49
N ILE A 76 -15.84 -8.22 -0.64
CA ILE A 76 -17.20 -8.63 -0.96
C ILE A 76 -18.12 -7.46 -0.63
N ALA A 77 -19.07 -7.14 -1.52
CA ALA A 77 -20.08 -6.09 -1.32
C ALA A 77 -21.01 -6.33 -0.11
N ASN A 78 -20.77 -7.39 0.66
CA ASN A 78 -21.56 -7.75 1.82
C ASN A 78 -21.04 -6.92 3.00
N GLU A 79 -21.91 -6.18 3.69
CA GLU A 79 -21.61 -5.46 4.94
C GLU A 79 -21.23 -6.39 6.11
N SER A 80 -20.80 -7.62 5.83
CA SER A 80 -20.35 -8.58 6.84
C SER A 80 -19.12 -8.04 7.55
N SER A 81 -19.23 -7.87 8.86
CA SER A 81 -18.10 -7.56 9.74
C SER A 81 -17.19 -8.77 9.99
N ASN A 82 -17.48 -9.94 9.39
CA ASN A 82 -16.71 -11.16 9.58
C ASN A 82 -15.52 -11.21 8.62
N TYR A 83 -14.31 -11.12 9.18
CA TYR A 83 -13.05 -11.14 8.43
C TYR A 83 -12.90 -12.39 7.55
N SER A 84 -13.33 -13.57 8.01
CA SER A 84 -13.22 -14.81 7.24
C SER A 84 -14.11 -14.83 6.00
N GLU A 85 -15.17 -14.02 5.99
CA GLU A 85 -16.06 -13.92 4.83
C GLU A 85 -15.52 -12.90 3.82
N GLN A 86 -14.87 -11.82 4.28
CA GLN A 86 -14.33 -10.77 3.41
C GLN A 86 -13.17 -11.25 2.52
N SER A 87 -12.33 -12.18 2.97
CA SER A 87 -11.09 -12.55 2.29
C SER A 87 -11.21 -13.65 1.23
N VAL A 88 -12.40 -14.28 1.07
CA VAL A 88 -12.54 -15.54 0.32
C VAL A 88 -12.83 -15.34 -1.17
N VAL A 89 -13.22 -14.13 -1.58
CA VAL A 89 -13.75 -13.87 -2.94
C VAL A 89 -12.93 -12.86 -3.74
N GLY A 90 -11.99 -12.15 -3.10
CA GLY A 90 -11.16 -11.16 -3.77
C GLY A 90 -10.03 -11.76 -4.62
N LYS A 91 -9.57 -11.01 -5.64
CA LYS A 91 -8.32 -11.25 -6.36
C LYS A 91 -7.21 -11.56 -5.36
N THR A 92 -6.41 -12.56 -5.69
CA THR A 92 -5.27 -12.97 -4.88
C THR A 92 -4.07 -12.08 -5.16
N ARG A 93 -3.14 -12.02 -4.19
CA ARG A 93 -1.84 -11.34 -4.35
C ARG A 93 -1.09 -11.80 -5.62
N THR A 94 -1.23 -13.06 -6.00
CA THR A 94 -0.56 -13.65 -7.17
C THR A 94 -1.16 -13.18 -8.48
N GLU A 95 -2.48 -13.00 -8.54
CA GLU A 95 -3.16 -12.47 -9.73
C GLU A 95 -2.75 -11.02 -9.97
N LYS A 96 -2.70 -10.21 -8.92
CA LYS A 96 -2.23 -8.82 -9.01
C LYS A 96 -0.82 -8.69 -9.55
N GLN A 97 0.11 -9.49 -9.02
CA GLN A 97 1.50 -9.50 -9.47
C GLN A 97 1.65 -9.93 -10.93
N ARG A 98 0.74 -10.76 -11.46
CA ARG A 98 0.72 -11.12 -12.87
C ARG A 98 0.19 -10.00 -13.75
N GLU A 99 -0.84 -9.28 -13.31
CA GLU A 99 -1.39 -8.11 -14.02
C GLU A 99 -0.32 -7.00 -14.14
N GLU A 100 0.30 -6.60 -13.02
CA GLU A 100 1.37 -5.60 -12.99
C GLU A 100 2.55 -5.97 -13.90
N LYS A 101 2.90 -7.27 -13.92
CA LYS A 101 3.96 -7.78 -14.79
C LYS A 101 3.53 -7.72 -16.26
N THR A 102 2.31 -8.13 -16.58
CA THR A 102 1.80 -8.12 -17.97
C THR A 102 1.70 -6.69 -18.51
N GLU A 103 1.27 -5.73 -17.70
CA GLU A 103 1.23 -4.30 -18.07
C GLU A 103 2.64 -3.73 -18.31
N HIS A 104 3.62 -4.09 -17.48
CA HIS A 104 5.01 -3.65 -17.66
C HIS A 104 5.68 -4.27 -18.91
N TYR A 105 5.24 -5.45 -19.36
CA TYR A 105 5.76 -6.10 -20.58
C TYR A 105 4.83 -5.94 -21.80
N GLY A 106 3.74 -5.18 -21.66
CA GLY A 106 2.70 -4.98 -22.65
C GLY A 106 2.74 -3.59 -23.30
N LEU A 107 3.88 -3.23 -23.89
CA LEU A 107 4.10 -2.41 -25.10
C LEU A 107 5.61 -2.24 -25.33
#